data_AF-A0A4R2YX36-F1
#
_entry.id   AF-A0A4R2YX36-F1
#
_cell.length_a   1.000
_cell.length_b   1.000
_cell.length_c   1.000
_cell.angle_alpha   90.00
_cell.angle_beta   90.00
_cell.angle_gamma   90.00
#
_symmetry.space_group_name_H-M   'P 1'
#
loop_
_entity.id
_entity.type
_entity.pdbx_description
1 polymer ?
#
loop_
_entity_poly.entity_id
_entity_poly.type
_entity_poly.pdbx_seq_one_letter_code
_entity_poly.pdbx_strand_id
1 'polypeptide(L)'
;MKIRALITGLTLLFPLAAAAASGSWSGDSAGGKVSVGNQTLTSRPLNTTLPPAATLSRISWRISLLSAPPPGLQIKLCSQEKCIRLDSLSGQKSVGSSLTARGPFYFVYTVESQGQLLPPLNVVKNQLTINYY
;
A
#
# COMPACT_ATOMS: atom_id res chain seq x y z
N MET A 1 49.53 0.45 54.95
CA MET A 1 48.51 -0.50 55.45
C MET A 1 47.35 -0.50 54.46
N LYS A 2 46.93 -1.68 54.00
CA LYS A 2 45.99 -1.90 52.88
C LYS A 2 44.54 -1.77 53.37
N ILE A 3 43.66 -1.12 52.61
CA ILE A 3 42.22 -1.45 52.61
C ILE A 3 41.76 -1.56 51.15
N ARG A 4 41.30 -2.76 50.79
CA ARG A 4 40.80 -3.14 49.47
C ARG A 4 39.29 -2.91 49.40
N ALA A 5 38.88 -2.29 48.29
CA ALA A 5 37.69 -2.47 47.47
C ALA A 5 36.40 -3.03 48.09
N LEU A 6 35.28 -2.38 47.76
CA LEU A 6 34.13 -3.03 47.12
C LEU A 6 33.26 -1.94 46.45
N ILE A 7 33.53 -1.69 45.17
CA ILE A 7 32.66 -0.90 44.30
C ILE A 7 31.61 -1.88 43.78
N THR A 8 30.43 -1.89 44.40
CA THR A 8 29.29 -2.71 43.97
C THR A 8 28.73 -2.09 42.68
N GLY A 9 29.17 -2.60 41.54
CA GLY A 9 28.66 -2.21 40.23
C GLY A 9 27.22 -2.71 40.05
N LEU A 10 26.24 -1.81 40.18
CA LEU A 10 24.86 -2.07 39.78
C LEU A 10 24.75 -1.89 38.26
N THR A 11 24.99 -2.96 37.51
CA THR A 11 24.68 -3.01 36.07
C THR A 11 23.16 -3.06 35.89
N LEU A 12 22.55 -1.91 35.61
CA LEU A 12 21.19 -1.80 35.09
C LEU A 12 21.13 -2.52 33.74
N LEU A 13 20.63 -3.76 33.70
CA LEU A 13 20.14 -4.38 32.47
C LEU A 13 18.86 -3.64 32.05
N PHE A 14 19.02 -2.59 31.24
CA PHE A 14 17.90 -1.98 30.55
C PHE A 14 17.42 -2.96 29.48
N PRO A 15 16.17 -3.46 29.54
CA PRO A 15 15.63 -4.25 28.44
C PRO A 15 15.53 -3.31 27.24
N LEU A 16 16.33 -3.58 26.20
CA LEU A 16 16.13 -2.97 24.89
C LEU A 16 14.79 -3.48 24.37
N ALA A 17 13.71 -2.76 24.66
CA ALA A 17 12.45 -2.94 23.97
C ALA A 17 12.72 -2.64 22.50
N ALA A 18 12.79 -3.69 21.67
CA ALA A 18 12.84 -3.53 20.23
C ALA A 18 11.52 -2.89 19.78
N ALA A 19 11.52 -1.57 19.61
CA ALA A 19 10.39 -0.87 19.05
C ALA A 19 10.28 -1.29 17.58
N ALA A 20 9.12 -1.82 17.20
CA ALA A 20 8.77 -1.98 15.79
C ALA A 20 8.77 -0.57 15.18
N ALA A 21 9.67 -0.33 14.22
CA ALA A 21 9.91 1.01 13.68
C ALA A 21 8.70 1.41 12.82
N SER A 22 7.85 2.28 13.37
CA SER A 22 6.73 2.85 12.64
C SER A 22 7.19 3.83 11.57
N GLY A 23 6.49 3.84 10.45
CA GLY A 23 6.84 4.67 9.31
C GLY A 23 5.73 4.77 8.29
N SER A 24 6.01 5.58 7.28
CA SER A 24 5.10 5.81 6.16
C SER A 24 5.89 5.88 4.87
N TRP A 25 5.36 5.25 3.82
CA TRP A 25 5.87 5.34 2.46
C TRP A 25 4.76 5.89 1.56
N SER A 26 5.10 6.76 0.62
CA SER A 26 4.17 7.23 -0.40
C SER A 26 4.79 7.13 -1.79
N GLY A 27 3.98 6.84 -2.79
CA GLY A 27 4.38 6.85 -4.18
C GLY A 27 3.20 7.02 -5.13
N ASP A 28 3.51 7.26 -6.40
CA ASP A 28 2.52 7.36 -7.44
C ASP A 28 2.95 6.70 -8.75
N SER A 29 1.96 6.33 -9.56
CA SER A 29 2.14 5.65 -10.84
C SER A 29 1.11 6.11 -11.86
N ALA A 30 1.48 6.01 -13.14
CA ALA A 30 0.51 6.12 -14.22
C ALA A 30 -0.40 4.87 -14.24
N GLY A 31 -1.67 5.08 -14.56
CA GLY A 31 -2.62 3.99 -14.81
C GLY A 31 -2.54 3.53 -16.25
N GLY A 32 -3.40 4.08 -17.09
CA GLY A 32 -3.55 3.73 -18.49
C GLY A 32 -4.99 3.90 -18.96
N LYS A 33 -5.33 3.31 -20.10
CA LYS A 33 -6.64 3.47 -20.73
C LYS A 33 -7.17 2.13 -21.21
N VAL A 34 -8.47 1.92 -21.00
CA VAL A 34 -9.21 0.79 -21.57
C VAL A 34 -10.54 1.28 -22.14
N SER A 35 -10.90 0.77 -23.31
CA SER A 35 -12.07 1.21 -24.07
C SER A 35 -13.13 0.11 -24.24
N VAL A 36 -12.92 -1.06 -23.66
CA VAL A 36 -13.84 -2.20 -23.72
C VAL A 36 -14.09 -2.70 -22.30
N GLY A 37 -15.35 -2.97 -21.97
CA GLY A 37 -15.72 -3.53 -20.68
C GLY A 37 -15.16 -4.95 -20.48
N ASN A 38 -15.09 -5.40 -19.24
CA ASN A 38 -14.49 -6.67 -18.80
C ASN A 38 -13.01 -6.89 -19.17
N GLN A 39 -12.34 -5.91 -19.79
CA GLN A 39 -10.89 -5.91 -19.93
C GLN A 39 -10.23 -5.46 -18.61
N THR A 40 -9.10 -6.08 -18.30
CA THR A 40 -8.30 -5.72 -17.13
C THR A 40 -7.27 -4.67 -17.51
N LEU A 41 -7.26 -3.56 -16.78
CA LEU A 41 -6.23 -2.53 -16.84
C LEU A 41 -5.39 -2.61 -15.56
N THR A 42 -4.08 -2.75 -15.69
CA THR A 42 -3.13 -2.76 -14.57
C THR A 42 -2.24 -1.53 -14.65
N SER A 43 -2.06 -0.82 -13.53
CA SER A 43 -1.16 0.33 -13.45
C SER A 43 0.30 -0.07 -13.63
N ARG A 44 1.16 0.93 -13.82
CA ARG A 44 2.61 0.71 -13.60
C ARG A 44 2.87 0.29 -12.15
N PRO A 45 3.94 -0.49 -11.89
CA PRO A 45 4.31 -0.91 -10.54
C PRO A 45 4.65 0.28 -9.64
N LEU A 46 4.20 0.22 -8.40
CA LEU A 46 4.65 1.05 -7.30
C LEU A 46 5.72 0.28 -6.52
N ASN A 47 6.99 0.59 -6.80
CA ASN A 47 8.12 -0.01 -6.09
C ASN A 47 8.27 0.63 -4.71
N THR A 48 8.05 -0.16 -3.66
CA THR A 48 8.14 0.30 -2.28
C THR A 48 9.44 -0.17 -1.65
N THR A 49 10.09 0.71 -0.88
CA THR A 49 11.24 0.34 -0.05
C THR A 49 10.81 0.33 1.40
N LEU A 50 10.15 -0.75 1.81
CA LEU A 50 9.72 -0.97 3.20
C LEU A 50 10.77 -1.81 3.93
N PRO A 51 10.95 -1.63 5.26
CA PRO A 51 11.79 -2.51 6.05
C PRO A 51 11.38 -3.99 5.89
N PRO A 52 12.32 -4.96 5.89
CA PRO A 52 12.01 -6.38 5.63
C PRO A 52 10.97 -7.00 6.57
N ALA A 53 10.88 -6.50 7.81
CA ALA A 53 9.94 -6.97 8.84
C ALA A 53 8.71 -6.05 9.02
N ALA A 54 8.52 -5.09 8.11
CA ALA A 54 7.42 -4.12 8.22
C ALA A 54 6.06 -4.82 8.10
N THR A 55 5.16 -4.51 9.02
CA THR A 55 3.77 -4.94 8.97
C THR A 55 2.88 -3.77 8.59
N LEU A 56 2.05 -3.95 7.56
CA LEU A 56 1.18 -2.89 7.09
C LEU A 56 0.04 -2.63 8.07
N SER A 57 -0.12 -1.38 8.51
CA SER A 57 -1.19 -0.98 9.41
C SER A 57 -2.37 -0.37 8.65
N ARG A 58 -2.09 0.61 7.79
CA ARG A 58 -3.10 1.37 7.05
C ARG A 58 -2.59 1.77 5.68
N ILE A 59 -3.45 1.68 4.68
CA ILE A 59 -3.23 2.31 3.38
C ILE A 59 -4.14 3.52 3.20
N SER A 60 -3.71 4.44 2.35
CA SER A 60 -4.53 5.54 1.82
C SER A 60 -4.25 5.67 0.34
N TRP A 61 -5.29 5.94 -0.45
CA TRP A 61 -5.15 5.99 -1.91
C TRP A 61 -5.93 7.15 -2.51
N ARG A 62 -5.51 7.55 -3.70
CA ARG A 62 -6.21 8.49 -4.56
C ARG A 62 -5.97 8.14 -6.02
N ILE A 63 -7.03 8.08 -6.80
CA ILE A 63 -7.02 7.72 -8.22
C ILE A 63 -7.66 8.88 -8.99
N SER A 64 -6.94 9.39 -9.97
CA SER A 64 -7.42 10.47 -10.85
C SER A 64 -7.79 9.90 -12.21
N LEU A 65 -9.04 10.10 -12.60
CA LEU A 65 -9.55 9.74 -13.91
C LEU A 65 -9.65 10.98 -14.80
N LEU A 66 -9.53 10.80 -16.12
CA LEU A 66 -9.73 11.89 -17.07
C LEU A 66 -11.22 12.27 -17.21
N SER A 67 -12.11 11.31 -16.98
CA SER A 67 -13.56 11.44 -17.09
C SER A 67 -14.24 10.82 -15.87
N ALA A 68 -15.55 11.01 -15.73
CA ALA A 68 -16.33 10.36 -14.68
C ALA A 68 -16.13 8.82 -14.68
N PRO A 69 -16.12 8.16 -13.51
CA PRO A 69 -15.96 6.72 -13.42
C PRO A 69 -17.12 6.01 -14.13
N PRO A 70 -16.84 5.05 -15.05
CA PRO A 70 -17.89 4.25 -15.65
C PRO A 70 -18.69 3.45 -14.60
N PRO A 71 -20.00 3.23 -14.79
CA PRO A 71 -20.77 2.31 -13.95
C PRO A 71 -20.13 0.91 -13.95
N GLY A 72 -20.14 0.25 -12.80
CA GLY A 72 -19.53 -1.09 -12.65
C GLY A 72 -18.00 -1.08 -12.58
N LEU A 73 -17.36 0.08 -12.39
CA LEU A 73 -15.92 0.17 -12.14
C LEU A 73 -15.53 -0.56 -10.84
N GLN A 74 -14.71 -1.58 -10.98
CA GLN A 74 -14.07 -2.30 -9.88
C GLN A 74 -12.60 -1.93 -9.79
N ILE A 75 -12.13 -1.72 -8.56
CA ILE A 75 -10.77 -1.31 -8.28
C ILE A 75 -10.18 -2.25 -7.22
N LYS A 76 -8.98 -2.75 -7.49
CA LYS A 76 -8.20 -3.54 -6.53
C LYS A 76 -6.81 -2.95 -6.37
N LEU A 77 -6.29 -3.01 -5.15
CA LEU A 77 -4.87 -2.85 -4.88
C LEU A 77 -4.26 -4.23 -4.67
N CYS A 78 -3.24 -4.58 -5.44
CA CYS A 78 -2.58 -5.87 -5.39
C CYS A 78 -1.12 -5.72 -4.96
N SER A 79 -0.68 -6.61 -4.09
CA SER A 79 0.73 -6.97 -3.84
C SER A 79 1.05 -8.24 -4.64
N GLN A 80 2.27 -8.79 -4.49
CA GLN A 80 2.66 -10.02 -5.19
C GLN A 80 1.76 -11.23 -4.89
N GLU A 81 1.22 -11.31 -3.66
CA GLU A 81 0.46 -12.49 -3.20
C GLU A 81 -1.04 -12.22 -2.99
N LYS A 82 -1.41 -10.96 -2.71
CA LYS A 82 -2.76 -10.61 -2.24
C LYS A 82 -3.28 -9.37 -2.92
N CYS A 83 -4.59 -9.36 -3.17
CA CYS A 83 -5.32 -8.20 -3.62
C CYS A 83 -6.44 -7.86 -2.64
N ILE A 84 -6.67 -6.57 -2.45
CA ILE A 84 -7.81 -6.04 -1.72
C ILE A 84 -8.63 -5.14 -2.62
N ARG A 85 -9.95 -5.18 -2.45
CA ARG A 85 -10.86 -4.28 -3.14
C ARG A 85 -10.85 -2.90 -2.51
N LEU A 86 -10.91 -1.87 -3.36
CA LEU A 86 -11.06 -0.47 -2.97
C LEU A 86 -12.48 -0.02 -3.35
N ASP A 87 -13.17 0.59 -2.39
CA ASP A 87 -14.61 0.90 -2.52
C ASP A 87 -14.86 2.26 -3.22
N SER A 88 -13.80 3.02 -3.48
CA SER A 88 -13.87 4.37 -4.02
C SER A 88 -12.57 4.75 -4.74
N LEU A 89 -12.62 5.85 -5.51
CA LEU A 89 -11.42 6.43 -6.15
C LEU A 89 -10.42 7.00 -5.13
N SER A 90 -10.86 7.33 -3.93
CA SER A 90 -9.98 7.79 -2.86
C SER A 90 -10.51 7.38 -1.49
N GLY A 91 -9.62 6.98 -0.60
CA GLY A 91 -10.00 6.55 0.73
C GLY A 91 -8.81 6.06 1.54
N GLN A 92 -9.12 5.44 2.67
CA GLN A 92 -8.15 4.79 3.54
C GLN A 92 -8.72 3.50 4.11
N LYS A 93 -7.86 2.54 4.40
CA LYS A 93 -8.27 1.23 4.94
C LYS A 93 -7.20 0.65 5.84
N SER A 94 -7.61 0.10 6.99
CA SER A 94 -6.73 -0.74 7.80
C SER A 94 -6.53 -2.07 7.09
N VAL A 95 -5.27 -2.49 6.91
CA VAL A 95 -4.94 -3.65 6.06
C VAL A 95 -4.62 -4.91 6.85
N GLY A 96 -3.99 -4.81 8.02
CA GLY A 96 -3.63 -6.00 8.81
C GLY A 96 -2.94 -7.05 7.94
N SER A 97 -3.47 -8.29 7.94
CA SER A 97 -2.94 -9.39 7.11
C SER A 97 -3.56 -9.51 5.71
N SER A 98 -4.47 -8.60 5.31
CA SER A 98 -5.15 -8.64 4.00
C SER A 98 -4.22 -8.26 2.84
N LEU A 99 -3.12 -7.57 3.12
CA LEU A 99 -2.11 -7.18 2.15
C LEU A 99 -0.72 -7.43 2.75
N THR A 100 0.26 -7.74 1.90
CA THR A 100 1.64 -7.98 2.36
C THR A 100 2.49 -6.73 2.12
N ALA A 101 3.53 -6.53 2.93
CA ALA A 101 4.52 -5.47 2.71
C ALA A 101 5.46 -5.77 1.52
N ARG A 102 5.37 -6.97 0.94
CA ARG A 102 6.15 -7.37 -0.23
C ARG A 102 5.54 -6.75 -1.50
N GLY A 103 6.08 -5.58 -1.85
CA GLY A 103 5.83 -4.93 -3.12
C GLY A 103 6.50 -5.66 -4.30
N PRO A 104 6.37 -5.14 -5.53
CA PRO A 104 5.66 -3.90 -5.87
C PRO A 104 4.14 -4.00 -5.72
N PHE A 105 3.49 -2.85 -5.62
CA PHE A 105 2.03 -2.74 -5.59
C PHE A 105 1.49 -2.30 -6.95
N TYR A 106 0.29 -2.75 -7.27
CA TYR A 106 -0.40 -2.45 -8.53
C TYR A 106 -1.85 -2.10 -8.26
N PHE A 107 -2.35 -1.09 -8.97
CA PHE A 107 -3.79 -0.88 -9.08
C PHE A 107 -4.31 -1.67 -10.27
N VAL A 108 -5.39 -2.42 -10.06
CA VAL A 108 -6.05 -3.23 -11.08
C VAL A 108 -7.49 -2.77 -11.22
N TYR A 109 -7.89 -2.53 -12.46
CA TYR A 109 -9.20 -2.01 -12.82
C TYR A 109 -9.91 -2.95 -13.77
N THR A 110 -11.21 -3.10 -13.57
CA THR A 110 -12.13 -3.73 -14.53
C THR A 110 -13.44 -2.95 -14.51
N VAL A 111 -14.12 -2.85 -15.65
CA VAL A 111 -15.49 -2.29 -15.70
C VAL A 111 -16.44 -3.42 -16.04
N GLU A 112 -17.38 -3.72 -15.15
CA GLU A 112 -18.41 -4.75 -15.34
C GLU A 112 -19.43 -4.29 -16.37
N SER A 113 -19.06 -4.40 -17.64
CA SER A 113 -19.86 -4.03 -18.80
C SER A 113 -19.42 -4.86 -20.00
N GLN A 114 -20.31 -5.07 -20.97
CA GLN A 114 -19.98 -5.73 -22.23
C GLN A 114 -19.83 -4.69 -23.34
N GLY A 115 -18.89 -4.93 -24.26
CA GLY A 115 -18.67 -4.06 -25.41
C GLY A 115 -17.94 -2.77 -25.08
N GLN A 116 -18.16 -1.73 -25.89
CA GLN A 116 -17.39 -0.48 -25.84
C GLN A 116 -17.74 0.36 -24.61
N LEU A 117 -16.72 0.95 -23.97
CA LEU A 117 -16.87 1.97 -22.94
C LEU A 117 -16.92 3.36 -23.57
N LEU A 118 -18.01 4.10 -23.31
CA LEU A 118 -18.21 5.46 -23.78
C LEU A 118 -18.64 6.35 -22.59
N PRO A 119 -17.75 7.22 -22.05
CA PRO A 119 -16.34 7.37 -22.40
C PRO A 119 -15.48 6.17 -21.96
N PRO A 120 -14.26 6.00 -22.50
CA PRO A 120 -13.34 4.97 -22.03
C PRO A 120 -12.90 5.23 -20.58
N LEU A 121 -12.53 4.18 -19.86
CA LEU A 121 -11.85 4.34 -18.59
C LEU A 121 -10.42 4.81 -18.86
N ASN A 122 -10.09 6.02 -18.40
CA ASN A 122 -8.75 6.59 -18.53
C ASN A 122 -8.24 7.02 -17.16
N VAL A 123 -7.31 6.23 -16.63
CA VAL A 123 -6.69 6.41 -15.31
C VAL A 123 -5.39 7.19 -15.49
N VAL A 124 -5.40 8.45 -15.06
CA VAL A 124 -4.28 9.38 -15.23
C VAL A 124 -3.21 9.17 -14.17
N LYS A 125 -3.62 9.03 -12.90
CA LYS A 125 -2.69 8.94 -11.77
C LYS A 125 -3.25 8.03 -10.67
N ASN A 126 -2.37 7.22 -10.09
CA ASN A 126 -2.63 6.42 -8.91
C ASN A 126 -1.66 6.80 -7.81
N GLN A 127 -2.17 7.12 -6.64
CA GLN A 127 -1.37 7.48 -5.48
C GLN A 127 -1.66 6.50 -4.37
N LEU A 128 -0.60 6.07 -3.69
CA LEU A 128 -0.67 5.16 -2.57
C LEU A 128 0.24 5.65 -1.45
N THR A 129 -0.31 5.70 -0.25
CA THR A 129 0.42 5.87 1.00
C THR A 129 0.22 4.63 1.85
N ILE A 130 1.31 4.10 2.39
CA ILE A 130 1.34 2.90 3.22
C ILE A 130 1.94 3.27 4.56
N ASN A 131 1.20 3.07 5.64
CA ASN A 131 1.70 3.17 7.01
C ASN A 131 2.01 1.77 7.53
N TYR A 132 3.11 1.65 8.26
CA TYR A 132 3.62 0.38 8.78
C TYR A 132 4.26 0.56 10.15
N TYR A 133 4.55 -0.56 10.80
CA TYR A 133 5.37 -0.69 12.01
C TYR A 133 6.32 -1.87 11.88
#